data_AF-A0A821QKP9-F1
#
_entry.id   AF-A0A821QKP9-F1
#
_cell.length_a   1.000
_cell.length_b   1.000
_cell.length_c   1.000
_cell.angle_alpha   90.00
_cell.angle_beta   90.00
_cell.angle_gamma   90.00
#
_symmetry.space_group_name_H-M   'P 1'
#
loop_
_entity.id
_entity.type
_entity.pdbx_description
1 polymer ?
#
loop_
_entity_poly.entity_id
_entity_poly.type
_entity_poly.pdbx_seq_one_letter_code
_entity_poly.pdbx_strand_id
1 'polypeptide(L)'
;MHLLQILFVKAIHMDRQPIEASMEKFVVQSAVLIATHQVIPFDMAVIDTCDGQRIFSFLSVAWGIIADVDYESEKYRFLGKKKYDELCFSIFIIVLGETRFTVEAVKRVL
;
A
#
# COMPACT_ATOMS: atom_id res chain seq x y z
N MET A 1 -13.01 16.13 14.59
CA MET A 1 -12.04 16.81 13.71
C MET A 1 -10.62 16.91 14.31
N HIS A 2 -10.43 16.98 15.63
CA HIS A 2 -9.10 16.97 16.25
C HIS A 2 -8.36 15.62 16.24
N LEU A 3 -9.09 14.49 16.26
CA LEU A 3 -8.46 13.16 16.22
C LEU A 3 -7.74 12.87 14.90
N LEU A 4 -8.30 13.34 13.77
CA LEU A 4 -7.71 13.18 12.44
C LEU A 4 -6.42 13.99 12.29
N GLN A 5 -6.36 15.21 12.85
CA GLN A 5 -5.14 16.02 12.84
C GLN A 5 -4.02 15.40 13.69
N ILE A 6 -4.36 14.81 14.83
CA ILE A 6 -3.38 14.13 15.70
C ILE A 6 -2.81 12.89 14.98
N LEU A 7 -3.66 12.08 14.33
CA LEU A 7 -3.19 10.94 13.55
C LEU A 7 -2.31 11.36 12.36
N PHE A 8 -2.66 12.46 11.69
CA PHE A 8 -1.88 12.98 10.56
C PHE A 8 -0.52 13.53 10.99
N VAL A 9 -0.46 14.27 12.10
CA VAL A 9 0.81 14.76 12.68
C VAL A 9 1.65 13.61 13.22
N LYS A 10 1.04 12.59 13.82
CA LYS A 10 1.76 11.40 14.33
C LYS A 10 2.29 10.54 13.18
N ALA A 11 1.57 10.45 12.05
CA ALA A 11 2.06 9.83 10.81
C ALA A 11 3.27 10.58 10.24
N ILE A 12 3.22 11.92 10.19
CA ILE A 12 4.35 12.76 9.72
C ILE A 12 5.54 12.71 10.70
N HIS A 13 5.30 12.57 12.00
CA HIS A 13 6.38 12.48 12.99
C HIS A 13 7.01 11.08 13.06
N MET A 14 6.24 10.02 12.78
CA MET A 14 6.71 8.64 12.68
C MET A 14 7.55 8.41 11.40
N ASP A 15 7.37 9.26 10.39
CA ASP A 15 8.15 9.33 9.14
C ASP A 15 9.56 9.93 9.33
N ARG A 16 9.88 10.48 10.52
CA ARG A 16 11.14 11.18 10.79
C ARG A 16 12.25 10.32 11.41
N GLN A 17 12.05 9.01 11.53
CA GLN A 17 13.16 8.07 11.71
C GLN A 17 13.69 7.71 10.31
N PRO A 18 15.00 7.71 10.07
CA PRO A 18 15.52 7.35 8.75
C PRO A 18 14.99 5.96 8.39
N ILE A 19 14.11 5.91 7.38
CA ILE A 19 13.38 4.71 6.95
C ILE A 19 14.35 3.54 6.77
N GLU A 20 15.56 3.84 6.30
CA GLU A 20 16.67 2.91 6.13
C GLU A 20 17.10 2.21 7.44
N ALA A 21 17.26 2.94 8.54
CA ALA A 21 17.60 2.36 9.85
C ALA A 21 16.44 1.55 10.47
N SER A 22 15.20 1.83 10.08
CA SER A 22 14.05 1.04 10.49
C SER A 22 13.95 -0.27 9.68
N MET A 23 14.23 -0.20 8.38
CA MET A 23 14.22 -1.34 7.47
C MET A 23 15.28 -2.38 7.84
N GLU A 24 16.49 -1.95 8.19
CA GLU A 24 17.53 -2.85 8.67
C GLU A 24 17.09 -3.63 9.92
N LYS A 25 16.41 -2.96 10.86
CA LYS A 25 15.88 -3.62 12.06
C LYS A 25 14.84 -4.68 11.72
N PHE A 26 13.93 -4.41 10.80
CA PHE A 26 12.92 -5.38 10.38
C PHE A 26 13.53 -6.58 9.66
N VAL A 27 14.55 -6.37 8.81
CA VAL A 27 15.27 -7.44 8.12
C VAL A 27 16.02 -8.33 9.10
N VAL A 28 16.71 -7.75 10.07
CA VAL A 28 17.42 -8.51 11.10
C VAL A 28 16.43 -9.28 11.99
N GLN A 29 15.33 -8.65 12.40
CA GLN A 29 14.31 -9.30 13.22
C GLN A 29 13.63 -10.46 12.49
N SER A 30 13.27 -10.30 11.21
CA SER A 30 12.67 -11.40 10.43
C SER A 30 13.65 -12.56 10.25
N ALA A 31 14.93 -12.27 9.99
CA ALA A 31 15.97 -13.30 9.90
C ALA A 31 16.16 -14.07 11.23
N VAL A 32 16.15 -13.37 12.37
CA VAL A 32 16.24 -14.00 13.70
C VAL A 32 15.02 -14.86 14.00
N LEU A 33 13.81 -14.40 13.70
CA LEU A 33 12.58 -15.19 13.89
C LEU A 33 12.64 -16.51 13.10
N ILE A 34 13.14 -16.47 11.86
CA ILE A 34 13.34 -17.66 11.04
C ILE A 34 14.41 -18.58 11.65
N ALA A 35 15.56 -18.04 12.06
CA ALA A 35 16.66 -18.83 12.62
C ALA A 35 16.33 -19.46 13.99
N THR A 36 15.42 -18.84 14.75
CA THR A 36 14.99 -19.33 16.07
C THR A 36 13.75 -20.24 16.01
N HIS A 37 13.26 -20.56 14.81
CA HIS A 37 12.07 -21.38 14.58
C HIS A 37 10.82 -20.88 15.32
N GLN A 38 10.70 -19.56 15.53
CA GLN A 38 9.51 -18.99 16.15
C GLN A 38 8.35 -18.96 15.16
N VAL A 39 7.25 -19.63 15.52
CA VAL A 39 6.00 -19.61 14.77
C VAL A 39 5.02 -18.70 15.48
N ILE A 40 4.54 -17.68 14.77
CA ILE A 40 3.55 -16.73 15.27
C ILE A 40 2.27 -16.92 14.45
N PRO A 41 1.12 -17.18 15.08
CA PRO A 41 -0.15 -17.24 14.36
C PRO A 41 -0.47 -15.87 13.75
N PHE A 42 -0.97 -15.87 12.52
CA PHE A 42 -1.30 -14.64 11.78
C PHE A 42 -2.69 -14.76 11.17
N ASP A 43 -3.43 -13.65 11.16
CA ASP A 43 -4.82 -13.61 10.68
C ASP A 43 -4.89 -13.66 9.16
N MET A 44 -5.91 -14.33 8.63
CA MET A 44 -6.10 -14.52 7.20
C MET A 44 -7.48 -14.01 6.78
N ALA A 45 -7.50 -13.12 5.81
CA ALA A 45 -8.72 -12.71 5.12
C ALA A 45 -9.14 -13.79 4.13
N VAL A 46 -10.43 -14.13 4.15
CA VAL A 46 -11.06 -15.04 3.19
C VAL A 46 -11.96 -14.22 2.27
N ILE A 47 -11.79 -14.37 0.97
CA ILE A 47 -12.56 -13.66 -0.05
C ILE A 47 -13.26 -14.67 -0.93
N ASP A 48 -14.58 -14.60 -0.98
CA ASP A 48 -15.40 -15.39 -1.91
C ASP A 48 -15.75 -14.52 -3.12
N THR A 49 -15.38 -14.99 -4.31
CA THR A 49 -15.64 -14.29 -5.58
C THR A 49 -16.93 -14.78 -6.22
N CYS A 50 -17.52 -13.97 -7.10
CA CYS A 50 -18.82 -14.26 -7.70
C CYS A 50 -18.84 -15.51 -8.59
N ASP A 51 -17.69 -15.98 -9.07
CA ASP A 51 -17.51 -17.22 -9.83
C ASP A 51 -17.38 -18.46 -8.91
N GLY A 52 -17.51 -18.28 -7.60
CA GLY A 52 -17.43 -19.35 -6.60
C GLY A 52 -16.01 -19.72 -6.18
N GLN A 53 -14.99 -18.97 -6.60
CA GLN A 53 -13.62 -19.15 -6.12
C GLN A 53 -13.44 -18.55 -4.71
N ARG A 54 -12.60 -19.19 -3.90
CA ARG A 54 -12.22 -18.71 -2.56
C ARG A 54 -10.74 -18.38 -2.54
N ILE A 55 -10.41 -17.14 -2.22
CA ILE A 55 -9.06 -16.58 -2.16
C ILE A 55 -8.71 -16.26 -0.72
N PHE A 56 -7.44 -16.42 -0.36
CA PHE A 56 -6.91 -16.11 0.96
C PHE A 56 -5.83 -15.03 0.86
N SER A 57 -5.89 -14.02 1.74
CA SER A 57 -4.88 -12.96 1.82
C SER A 57 -4.49 -12.68 3.27
N PHE A 58 -3.20 -12.47 3.53
CA PHE A 58 -2.69 -12.13 4.86
C PHE A 58 -2.23 -10.66 4.94
N LEU A 59 -2.11 -9.94 3.82
CA LEU A 59 -1.63 -8.56 3.83
C LEU A 59 -2.76 -7.57 3.59
N SER A 60 -3.36 -7.64 2.40
CA SER A 60 -4.46 -6.78 2.01
C SER A 60 -5.13 -7.30 0.74
N VAL A 61 -6.30 -6.76 0.44
CA VAL A 61 -6.96 -6.85 -0.86
C VAL A 61 -7.34 -5.44 -1.25
N ALA A 62 -6.89 -5.00 -2.43
CA ALA A 62 -7.10 -3.66 -2.94
C ALA A 62 -8.11 -3.66 -4.10
N TRP A 63 -8.85 -2.56 -4.26
CA TRP A 63 -9.73 -2.32 -5.40
C TRP A 63 -9.66 -0.86 -5.86
N GLY A 64 -10.10 -0.60 -7.09
CA GLY A 64 -10.11 0.75 -7.68
C GLY A 64 -8.70 1.34 -7.77
N ILE A 65 -8.57 2.63 -7.42
CA ILE A 65 -7.33 3.40 -7.57
C ILE A 65 -6.10 2.70 -6.98
N ILE A 66 -6.24 2.05 -5.82
CA ILE A 66 -5.12 1.37 -5.17
C ILE A 66 -4.68 0.16 -6.01
N ALA A 67 -5.63 -0.63 -6.52
CA ALA A 67 -5.33 -1.76 -7.39
C ALA A 67 -4.77 -1.33 -8.75
N ASP A 68 -5.25 -0.21 -9.31
CA ASP A 68 -4.75 0.32 -10.59
C ASP A 68 -3.31 0.81 -10.46
N VAL A 69 -2.98 1.46 -9.34
CA VAL A 69 -1.61 1.91 -9.05
C VAL A 69 -0.68 0.72 -8.83
N ASP A 70 -1.14 -0.30 -8.08
CA ASP A 70 -0.39 -1.55 -7.92
C ASP A 70 -0.12 -2.20 -9.29
N TYR A 71 -1.11 -2.25 -10.18
CA TYR A 71 -0.97 -2.80 -11.53
C TYR A 71 -0.02 -2.01 -12.42
N GLU A 72 -0.18 -0.68 -12.48
CA GLU A 72 0.67 0.18 -13.31
C GLU A 72 2.11 0.25 -12.81
N SER A 73 2.31 0.23 -11.49
CA SER A 73 3.65 0.25 -10.90
C SER A 73 4.46 -1.00 -11.26
N GLU A 74 3.83 -2.18 -11.40
CA GLU A 74 4.53 -3.44 -11.67
C GLU A 74 5.30 -3.42 -13.00
N LYS A 75 4.82 -2.65 -13.98
CA LYS A 75 5.51 -2.43 -15.27
C LYS A 75 6.90 -1.84 -15.08
N TYR A 76 7.11 -1.13 -13.97
CA TYR A 76 8.33 -0.39 -13.68
C TYR A 76 9.20 -1.04 -12.61
N ARG A 77 8.87 -2.27 -12.19
CA ARG A 77 9.63 -3.01 -11.16
C ARG A 77 11.11 -3.21 -11.50
N PHE A 78 11.46 -3.17 -12.79
CA PHE A 78 12.84 -3.24 -13.26
C PHE A 78 13.65 -1.97 -12.97
N LEU A 79 12.99 -0.84 -12.70
CA LEU A 79 13.65 0.38 -12.25
C LEU A 79 13.99 0.19 -10.77
N GLY A 80 15.28 0.33 -10.43
CA GLY A 80 15.73 0.12 -9.05
C GLY A 80 14.89 0.90 -8.01
N LYS A 81 14.82 0.38 -6.78
CA LYS A 81 13.88 0.77 -5.71
C LYS A 81 13.56 2.27 -5.63
N LYS A 82 14.58 3.13 -5.59
CA LYS A 82 14.39 4.59 -5.52
C LYS A 82 13.52 5.15 -6.67
N LYS A 83 13.77 4.69 -7.90
CA LYS A 83 13.03 5.13 -9.08
C LYS A 83 11.62 4.54 -9.12
N TYR A 84 11.48 3.31 -8.64
CA TYR A 84 10.18 2.65 -8.52
C TYR A 84 9.27 3.41 -7.55
N ASP A 85 9.77 3.78 -6.37
CA ASP A 85 8.98 4.49 -5.35
C ASP A 85 8.54 5.88 -5.84
N GLU A 86 9.46 6.66 -6.45
CA GLU A 86 9.15 7.97 -7.03
C GLU A 86 8.10 7.87 -8.15
N LEU A 87 8.18 6.82 -8.96
CA LEU A 87 7.25 6.62 -10.07
C LEU A 87 5.89 6.11 -9.62
N CYS A 88 5.84 5.21 -8.65
CA CYS A 88 4.60 4.73 -8.06
C CYS A 88 3.80 5.90 -7.43
N PHE A 89 4.51 6.82 -6.76
CA PHE A 89 3.89 8.05 -6.26
C PHE A 89 3.36 8.95 -7.38
N SER A 90 4.12 9.12 -8.47
CA SER A 90 3.67 9.88 -9.64
C SER A 90 2.41 9.27 -10.27
N ILE A 91 2.38 7.95 -10.45
CA ILE A 91 1.23 7.19 -10.98
C ILE A 91 0.01 7.39 -10.06
N PHE A 92 0.18 7.29 -8.75
CA PHE A 92 -0.89 7.53 -7.78
C PHE A 92 -1.50 8.94 -7.91
N ILE A 93 -0.68 9.98 -8.08
CA ILE A 93 -1.17 11.35 -8.28
C ILE A 93 -1.90 11.52 -9.61
N ILE A 94 -1.43 10.88 -10.69
CA ILE A 94 -2.09 10.93 -12.01
C ILE A 94 -3.48 10.28 -11.93
N VAL A 95 -3.57 9.08 -11.36
CA VAL A 95 -4.85 8.35 -11.22
C VAL A 95 -5.83 9.12 -10.33
N LEU A 96 -5.35 9.75 -9.24
CA LEU A 96 -6.18 10.64 -8.42
C LEU A 96 -6.66 11.89 -9.19
N GLY A 97 -5.82 12.43 -10.08
CA GLY A 97 -6.18 13.54 -10.94
C GLY A 97 -7.31 13.16 -11.90
N GLU A 98 -7.13 12.08 -12.65
CA GLU A 98 -8.11 11.60 -13.63
C GLU A 98 -9.45 11.26 -12.98
N THR A 99 -9.44 10.54 -11.87
CA THR A 99 -10.68 10.20 -11.15
C THR A 99 -11.41 11.42 -10.61
N ARG A 100 -10.71 12.46 -10.12
CA ARG A 100 -11.34 13.74 -9.75
C ARG A 100 -11.98 14.44 -10.95
N PHE A 101 -11.32 14.44 -12.11
CA PHE A 101 -11.90 15.00 -13.33
C PHE A 101 -13.15 14.23 -13.79
N THR A 102 -13.13 12.89 -13.73
CA THR A 102 -14.28 12.06 -14.12
C THR A 102 -15.46 12.27 -13.17
N VAL A 103 -15.22 12.31 -11.85
CA VAL A 103 -16.30 12.54 -10.87
C VAL A 103 -16.91 13.93 -11.05
N GLU A 104 -16.11 14.97 -11.28
CA GLU A 104 -16.64 16.31 -11.52
C GLU A 104 -17.25 16.50 -12.91
N ALA A 105 -16.85 15.71 -13.91
CA ALA A 105 -17.53 15.66 -15.19
C ALA A 105 -18.91 14.98 -15.06
N VAL A 106 -19.00 13.87 -14.32
CA VAL A 106 -20.27 13.16 -14.08
C VAL A 106 -21.25 14.01 -13.26
N LYS A 107 -20.78 14.71 -12.21
CA LYS A 107 -21.62 15.65 -11.45
C LYS A 107 -22.10 16.88 -12.24
N ARG A 108 -21.47 17.20 -13.37
CA ARG A 108 -21.92 18.29 -14.25
C ARG A 108 -22.94 17.84 -15.30
N VAL A 109 -23.05 16.54 -15.53
CA VAL A 109 -23.97 15.94 -16.51
C VAL A 109 -25.27 15.46 -15.86
N LEU A 110 -25.27 15.26 -14.53
CA LEU A 110 -26.43 14.98 -13.69
C LEU A 110 -26.94 16.24 -13.00
#